data_AF-A0A934E4Z6-F1
#
_entry.id   AF-A0A934E4Z6-F1
#
_cell.length_a   1.000
_cell.length_b   1.000
_cell.length_c   1.000
_cell.angle_alpha   90.00
_cell.angle_beta   90.00
_cell.angle_gamma   90.00
#
_symmetry.space_group_name_H-M   'P 1'
#
loop_
_entity.id
_entity.type
_entity.pdbx_description
1 polymer ?
#
loop_
_entity_poly.entity_id
_entity_poly.type
_entity_poly.pdbx_seq_one_letter_code
_entity_poly.pdbx_strand_id
1 'polypeptide(L)'
;MSWDPEVFRSDGAGKTPGEILEEAFSRFKAPSGRTIGLIALAVLVAVGLATSYYQVEPDEVGVLRRLGKYTGTSDPGPHFRLPFGIE
;
A
#
# COMPACT_ATOMS: atom_id res chain seq x y z
N MET A 1 46.19 -24.92 14.87
CA MET A 1 45.20 -24.22 14.03
C MET A 1 45.10 -22.79 14.54
N SER A 2 45.70 -21.83 13.83
CA SER A 2 45.62 -20.40 14.11
C SER A 2 44.45 -19.83 13.32
N TRP A 3 43.43 -19.36 14.04
CA TRP A 3 42.33 -18.60 13.45
C TRP A 3 42.88 -17.32 12.82
N ASP A 4 42.48 -17.05 11.56
CA ASP A 4 42.90 -15.88 10.80
C ASP A 4 41.72 -14.90 10.66
N PRO A 5 41.75 -13.72 11.33
CA PRO A 5 40.67 -12.73 11.30
C PRO A 5 40.46 -12.06 9.94
N GLU A 6 41.34 -12.26 8.96
CA GLU A 6 41.35 -11.44 7.74
C GLU A 6 40.19 -11.70 6.78
N VAL A 7 39.51 -12.85 6.88
CA VAL A 7 38.31 -13.17 6.07
C VAL A 7 37.13 -12.22 6.28
N PHE A 8 37.15 -11.39 7.33
CA PHE A 8 36.13 -10.37 7.57
C PHE A 8 36.54 -8.96 7.12
N ARG A 9 37.72 -8.77 6.51
CA ARG A 9 37.97 -7.53 5.78
C ARG A 9 37.13 -7.57 4.51
N SER A 10 36.28 -6.55 4.38
CA SER A 10 35.54 -6.25 3.16
C SER A 10 36.55 -5.78 2.11
N ASP A 11 37.27 -6.74 1.54
CA ASP A 11 38.23 -6.55 0.47
C ASP A 11 37.44 -6.22 -0.80
N GLY A 12 37.58 -4.99 -1.29
CA GLY A 12 36.71 -4.39 -2.31
C GLY A 12 36.74 -5.10 -3.67
N ALA A 13 35.99 -6.20 -3.79
CA ALA A 13 35.74 -6.94 -5.03
C ALA A 13 34.25 -6.98 -5.41
N GLY A 14 33.39 -6.32 -4.64
CA GLY A 14 31.98 -6.12 -4.97
C GLY A 14 31.59 -4.69 -4.62
N LYS A 15 30.71 -4.09 -5.43
CA LYS A 15 30.10 -2.80 -5.10
C LYS A 15 29.57 -2.90 -3.67
N THR A 16 29.95 -1.96 -2.82
CA THR A 16 29.52 -1.91 -1.43
C THR A 16 27.98 -1.87 -1.41
N PRO A 17 27.28 -2.49 -0.44
CA PRO A 17 25.81 -2.44 -0.41
C PRO A 17 25.24 -1.02 -0.52
N GLY A 18 25.96 -0.01 -0.01
CA GLY A 18 25.64 1.41 -0.20
C GLY A 18 25.76 1.90 -1.65
N GLU A 19 26.82 1.54 -2.37
CA GLU A 19 27.02 1.94 -3.77
C GLU A 19 26.02 1.26 -4.71
N ILE A 20 25.61 0.02 -4.41
CA ILE A 20 24.55 -0.68 -5.16
C ILE A 20 23.22 0.07 -4.99
N LEU A 21 22.91 0.51 -3.76
CA LEU A 21 21.72 1.28 -3.45
C LEU A 21 21.76 2.68 -4.10
N GLU A 22 22.90 3.36 -4.05
CA GLU A 22 23.09 4.66 -4.68
C GLU A 22 23.01 4.58 -6.20
N GLU A 23 23.57 3.55 -6.83
CA GLU A 23 23.46 3.36 -8.28
C GLU A 23 22.03 2.99 -8.69
N ALA A 24 21.36 2.14 -7.92
CA ALA A 24 19.96 1.79 -8.16
C ALA A 24 19.04 3.01 -8.02
N PHE A 25 19.26 3.83 -6.99
CA PHE A 25 18.48 5.05 -6.75
C PHE A 25 18.83 6.17 -7.75
N SER A 26 20.10 6.28 -8.17
CA SER A 26 20.54 7.29 -9.15
C SER A 26 20.06 7.01 -10.56
N ARG A 27 19.84 5.74 -10.92
CA ARG A 27 19.13 5.37 -12.16
C ARG A 27 17.63 5.64 -12.07
N PHE A 28 17.07 5.73 -10.87
CA PHE A 28 15.67 6.02 -10.64
C PHE A 28 15.43 7.54 -10.70
N LYS A 29 15.29 8.07 -11.91
CA LYS A 29 14.89 9.47 -12.11
C LYS A 29 13.52 9.72 -11.46
N ALA A 30 13.51 10.49 -10.37
CA ALA A 30 12.28 10.81 -9.66
C ALA A 30 11.27 11.47 -10.63
N PRO A 31 10.03 10.94 -10.73
CA PRO A 31 9.01 11.55 -11.57
C PRO A 31 8.66 12.95 -11.03
N SER A 32 8.21 13.84 -11.94
CA SER A 32 7.85 15.21 -11.55
C SER A 32 6.80 15.22 -10.44
N GLY A 33 6.82 16.22 -9.54
CA GLY A 33 5.85 16.32 -8.45
C GLY A 33 4.39 16.31 -8.92
N ARG A 34 4.12 16.80 -10.13
CA ARG A 34 2.80 16.71 -10.78
C ARG A 34 2.43 15.26 -11.13
N THR A 35 3.37 14.49 -11.68
CA THR A 35 3.17 13.08 -11.99
C THR A 35 2.92 12.27 -10.73
N ILE A 36 3.68 12.52 -9.66
CA ILE A 36 3.47 11.86 -8.36
C ILE A 36 2.06 12.18 -7.83
N GLY A 37 1.65 13.45 -7.88
CA GLY A 37 0.30 13.86 -7.47
C GLY A 37 -0.81 13.17 -8.27
N LEU A 38 -0.66 13.07 -9.58
CA LEU A 38 -1.62 12.37 -10.45
C LEU A 38 -1.68 10.87 -10.18
N ILE A 39 -0.54 10.22 -9.98
CA ILE A 39 -0.48 8.80 -9.62
C ILE A 39 -1.16 8.57 -8.27
N ALA A 40 -0.86 9.39 -7.26
CA ALA A 40 -1.48 9.29 -5.95
C ALA A 40 -3.01 9.46 -6.03
N LEU A 41 -3.49 10.44 -6.79
CA LEU A 41 -4.93 10.65 -7.02
C LEU A 41 -5.56 9.45 -7.73
N ALA A 42 -4.94 8.92 -8.77
CA ALA A 42 -5.44 7.76 -9.50
C ALA A 42 -5.55 6.53 -8.60
N VAL A 43 -4.53 6.28 -7.75
CA VAL A 43 -4.55 5.19 -6.76
C VAL A 43 -5.67 5.41 -5.76
N LEU A 44 -5.84 6.63 -5.25
CA LEU A 44 -6.89 6.96 -4.29
C LEU A 44 -8.29 6.69 -4.87
N VAL A 45 -8.53 7.09 -6.11
CA VAL A 45 -9.80 6.83 -6.81
C VAL A 45 -10.00 5.34 -7.06
N ALA A 46 -8.97 4.62 -7.51
CA ALA A 46 -9.06 3.19 -7.79
C ALA A 46 -9.38 2.37 -6.51
N VAL A 47 -8.69 2.66 -5.41
CA VAL A 47 -8.94 2.04 -4.10
C VAL A 47 -10.34 2.41 -3.60
N GLY A 48 -10.75 3.66 -3.82
CA GLY A 48 -12.09 4.10 -3.49
C GLY A 48 -13.15 3.27 -4.21
N LEU A 49 -13.10 3.19 -5.53
CA LEU A 49 -14.05 2.42 -6.33
C LEU A 49 -14.06 0.93 -5.96
N ALA A 50 -12.88 0.34 -5.75
CA ALA A 50 -12.76 -1.07 -5.35
C ALA A 50 -13.42 -1.37 -3.98
N THR A 51 -13.43 -0.40 -3.06
CA THR A 51 -14.00 -0.54 -1.72
C THR A 51 -15.43 -0.01 -1.60
N SER A 52 -15.98 0.56 -2.67
CA SER A 52 -17.31 1.18 -2.71
C SER A 52 -18.44 0.15 -2.86
N TYR A 53 -18.15 -1.06 -3.32
CA TYR A 53 -19.16 -2.10 -3.51
C TYR A 53 -19.02 -3.20 -2.46
N TYR A 54 -20.13 -3.62 -1.88
CA TYR A 54 -20.21 -4.80 -1.02
C TYR A 54 -21.54 -5.52 -1.23
N GLN A 55 -21.55 -6.81 -0.95
CA GLN A 55 -22.74 -7.63 -1.07
C GLN A 55 -22.99 -8.35 0.25
N VAL A 56 -24.24 -8.28 0.70
CA VAL A 56 -24.72 -8.99 1.90
C VAL A 56 -25.39 -10.28 1.45
N GLU A 57 -25.01 -11.40 2.07
CA GLU A 57 -25.57 -12.71 1.75
C GLU A 57 -27.05 -12.81 2.17
N PRO A 58 -27.86 -13.67 1.52
CA PRO A 58 -29.30 -13.84 1.81
C PRO A 58 -29.64 -14.14 3.28
N ASP A 59 -28.73 -14.82 3.99
CA ASP A 59 -28.91 -15.25 5.38
C ASP A 59 -28.21 -14.32 6.39
N GLU A 60 -27.64 -13.21 5.94
CA GLU A 60 -26.89 -12.26 6.78
C GLU A 60 -27.49 -10.85 6.74
N VAL A 61 -27.19 -10.05 7.76
CA VAL A 61 -27.53 -8.63 7.83
C VAL A 61 -26.25 -7.83 7.99
N GLY A 62 -26.02 -6.88 7.09
CA GLY A 62 -24.87 -5.99 7.18
C GLY A 62 -25.03 -5.02 8.34
N VAL A 63 -24.04 -4.90 9.23
CA VAL A 63 -24.04 -3.92 10.32
C VAL A 63 -23.18 -2.72 9.95
N LEU A 64 -23.81 -1.56 9.74
CA LEU A 64 -23.12 -0.33 9.35
C LEU A 64 -22.58 0.40 10.58
N ARG A 65 -21.25 0.56 10.61
CA ARG A 65 -20.52 1.26 11.69
C ARG A 65 -19.68 2.38 11.12
N ARG A 66 -19.89 3.60 11.62
CA ARG A 66 -19.14 4.80 11.24
C ARG A 66 -18.29 5.23 12.41
N LEU A 67 -16.97 5.21 12.26
CA LEU A 67 -16.01 5.58 13.31
C LEU A 67 -16.31 4.91 14.67
N GLY A 68 -16.71 3.63 14.63
CA GLY A 68 -17.07 2.85 15.82
C GLY A 68 -18.53 3.01 16.29
N LYS A 69 -19.28 4.00 15.80
CA LYS A 69 -20.69 4.22 16.13
C LYS A 69 -21.62 3.43 15.19
N TYR A 70 -22.59 2.72 15.77
CA TYR A 70 -23.65 2.06 15.02
C TYR A 70 -24.52 3.09 14.30
N THR A 71 -24.71 2.90 13.00
CA THR A 71 -25.50 3.82 12.16
C THR A 71 -26.74 3.15 11.58
N GLY A 72 -26.71 1.85 11.33
CA GLY A 72 -27.86 1.10 10.85
C GLY A 72 -27.52 -0.30 10.38
N THR A 73 -28.48 -0.93 9.71
CA THR A 73 -28.33 -2.24 9.08
C THR A 73 -28.61 -2.17 7.58
N SER A 74 -27.99 -3.08 6.82
CA SER A 74 -28.26 -3.30 5.39
C SER A 74 -28.88 -4.67 5.20
N ASP A 75 -30.00 -4.71 4.47
CA ASP A 75 -30.69 -5.94 4.08
C ASP A 75 -29.86 -6.76 3.07
N PRO A 76 -30.20 -8.04 2.80
CA PRO A 76 -29.50 -8.84 1.81
C PRO A 76 -29.50 -8.22 0.40
N GLY A 77 -28.37 -8.35 -0.31
CA GLY A 77 -28.21 -7.86 -1.67
C GLY A 77 -26.98 -6.98 -1.91
N PRO A 78 -26.84 -6.44 -3.14
CA PRO A 78 -25.75 -5.55 -3.51
C PRO A 78 -25.97 -4.14 -2.96
N HIS A 79 -24.97 -3.61 -2.27
CA HIS A 79 -24.98 -2.25 -1.71
C HIS A 79 -23.78 -1.46 -2.17
N PHE A 80 -23.98 -0.16 -2.30
CA PHE A 80 -22.94 0.79 -2.66
C PHE A 80 -22.70 1.76 -1.51
N ARG A 81 -21.46 1.91 -1.10
CA ARG A 81 -21.00 2.90 -0.13
C ARG A 81 -20.01 3.86 -0.74
N LEU A 82 -19.91 5.04 -0.16
CA LEU A 82 -18.83 5.95 -0.50
C LEU A 82 -17.52 5.45 0.15
N PRO A 83 -16.39 5.57 -0.55
CA PRO A 83 -15.12 5.12 -0.03
C PRO A 83 -14.65 5.98 1.14
N PHE A 84 -13.71 5.44 1.92
CA PHE A 84 -13.10 6.09 3.10
C PHE A 84 -14.07 6.33 4.27
N GLY A 85 -15.18 5.60 4.34
CA GLY A 85 -16.11 5.67 5.47
C GLY A 85 -16.89 6.98 5.54
N ILE A 86 -17.03 7.67 4.40
CA ILE A 86 -17.89 8.85 4.25
C ILE A 86 -19.31 8.33 4.08
N GLU A 87 -19.96 7.92 5.14
CA GLU A 87 -21.37 7.60 5.09
C GLU A 87 -22.12 8.57 5.98
#